data_AF-A0A7W6EXE2-F1
#
_entry.id   AF-A0A7W6EXE2-F1
#
_cell.length_a   1.000
_cell.length_b   1.000
_cell.length_c   1.000
_cell.angle_alpha   90.00
_cell.angle_beta   90.00
_cell.angle_gamma   90.00
#
_symmetry.space_group_name_H-M   'P 1'
#
loop_
_entity.id
_entity.type
_entity.pdbx_description
1 polymer ?
#
loop_
_entity_poly.entity_id
_entity_poly.type
_entity_poly.pdbx_seq_one_letter_code
_entity_poly.pdbx_strand_id
1 'polypeptide(L)'
;MDDRFNTIAGWTLFGGIVALGLSSLSAHYYLADKEHRPETMGYAIEGVEEEGGAGAAAELPLPNLLAAGDVKAGEAIFAKCKACHTADQGAANGIGPNLYKVVGEGVAEGRAGFAFSDALKSKGGTWDFASLDTWLKDPKAYAPGTKMSFAGLPKAQDRANVILYLNSLGSNLPLPAPVAVPAAGAAPAAVAVVGDATKGEAVFAKCKACHTIDQGGANGIGPNLFAVAGEKVAGDRGGYAFSDALKTKGGVWDDATLDAWLLSPAKFAPGTKMTFAGLPDAQQRADVVAYLNTKK
;
A
#
# COMPACT_ATOMS: atom_id res chain seq x y z
N MET A 1 41.14 0.80 -57.60
CA MET A 1 40.08 0.81 -56.57
C MET A 1 39.54 -0.61 -56.56
N ASP A 2 39.95 -1.41 -55.58
CA ASP A 2 39.56 -2.81 -55.53
C ASP A 2 38.13 -2.87 -54.99
N ASP A 3 37.17 -3.17 -55.86
CA ASP A 3 35.76 -3.31 -55.50
C ASP A 3 35.55 -4.53 -54.60
N ARG A 4 35.70 -4.33 -53.30
CA ARG A 4 35.48 -5.34 -52.25
C ARG A 4 34.02 -5.42 -51.79
N PHE A 5 33.12 -4.73 -52.49
CA PHE A 5 31.71 -4.62 -52.14
C PHE A 5 31.05 -5.99 -51.95
N ASN A 6 31.30 -6.93 -52.87
CA ASN A 6 30.69 -8.27 -52.80
C ASN A 6 31.19 -9.06 -51.58
N THR A 7 32.46 -8.89 -51.19
CA THR A 7 33.01 -9.50 -49.98
C THR A 7 32.38 -8.92 -48.72
N ILE A 8 32.25 -7.59 -48.64
CA ILE A 8 31.64 -6.91 -47.49
C ILE A 8 30.15 -7.28 -47.37
N ALA A 9 29.42 -7.30 -48.48
CA ALA A 9 28.02 -7.69 -48.51
C ALA A 9 27.84 -9.15 -48.06
N GLY A 10 28.71 -10.06 -48.51
CA GLY A 10 28.71 -11.47 -48.10
C GLY A 10 28.93 -11.66 -46.59
N TRP A 11 29.92 -10.97 -46.01
CA TRP A 11 30.18 -11.05 -44.56
C TRP A 11 29.07 -10.42 -43.73
N THR A 12 28.46 -9.33 -44.20
CA THR A 12 27.32 -8.70 -43.53
C THR A 12 26.10 -9.63 -43.52
N LEU A 13 25.79 -10.26 -44.65
CA LEU A 13 24.69 -11.24 -44.75
C LEU A 13 24.94 -12.45 -43.83
N PHE A 14 26.16 -12.99 -43.85
CA PHE A 14 26.54 -14.12 -42.98
C PHE A 14 26.41 -13.77 -41.50
N GLY A 15 26.91 -12.61 -41.08
CA GLY A 15 26.75 -12.13 -39.70
C GLY A 15 25.28 -11.99 -39.29
N GLY A 16 24.44 -11.46 -40.18
CA GLY A 16 22.99 -11.36 -39.96
C GLY A 16 22.31 -12.73 -39.78
N ILE A 17 22.65 -13.72 -40.61
CA ILE A 17 22.10 -15.08 -40.52
C ILE A 17 22.53 -15.77 -39.22
N VAL A 18 23.80 -15.61 -38.81
CA VAL A 18 24.30 -16.18 -37.56
C VAL A 18 23.61 -15.56 -36.36
N ALA A 19 23.44 -14.24 -36.32
CA ALA A 19 22.76 -13.55 -35.23
C ALA A 19 21.29 -13.99 -35.11
N LEU A 20 20.57 -14.05 -36.23
CA LEU A 20 19.17 -14.48 -36.25
C LEU A 20 19.04 -15.97 -35.85
N GLY A 21 19.91 -16.83 -36.37
CA GLY A 21 19.94 -18.26 -36.08
C GLY A 21 20.21 -18.54 -34.59
N LEU A 22 21.19 -17.87 -34.00
CA LEU A 22 21.51 -18.00 -32.58
C LEU A 22 20.37 -17.47 -31.69
N SER A 23 19.75 -16.36 -32.06
CA SER A 23 18.59 -15.81 -31.33
C SER A 23 17.40 -16.79 -31.35
N SER A 24 17.11 -17.40 -32.50
CA SER A 24 16.01 -18.37 -32.65
C SER A 24 16.29 -19.67 -31.90
N LEU A 25 17.51 -20.21 -32.00
CA LEU A 25 17.93 -21.39 -31.25
C LEU A 25 17.90 -21.14 -29.74
N SER A 26 18.35 -19.96 -29.30
CA SER A 26 18.26 -19.54 -27.90
C SER A 26 16.82 -19.46 -27.42
N ALA A 27 15.92 -18.84 -28.20
CA ALA A 27 14.49 -18.77 -27.84
C ALA A 27 13.84 -20.16 -27.75
N HIS A 28 14.16 -21.06 -28.68
CA HIS A 28 13.63 -22.43 -28.67
C HIS A 28 14.18 -23.29 -27.53
N TYR A 29 15.47 -23.14 -27.19
CA TYR A 29 16.10 -23.96 -26.16
C TYR A 29 15.86 -23.44 -24.75
N TYR A 30 15.88 -22.12 -24.56
CA TYR A 30 15.71 -21.48 -23.25
C TYR A 30 14.29 -21.01 -22.97
N LEU A 31 13.36 -21.12 -23.93
CA LEU A 31 11.95 -20.76 -23.77
C LEU A 31 11.75 -19.35 -23.18
N ALA A 32 12.65 -18.41 -23.50
CA ALA A 32 12.67 -17.06 -22.91
C ALA A 32 11.36 -16.28 -23.08
N ASP A 33 10.56 -16.66 -24.08
CA ASP A 33 9.32 -16.00 -24.46
C ASP A 33 8.07 -16.74 -23.93
N LYS A 34 8.24 -17.92 -23.31
CA LYS A 34 7.14 -18.71 -22.75
C LYS A 34 7.25 -18.71 -21.24
N GLU A 35 6.34 -17.97 -20.62
CA GLU A 35 6.14 -17.94 -19.17
C GLU A 35 5.54 -19.29 -18.69
N HIS A 36 6.35 -20.35 -18.74
CA HIS A 36 6.00 -21.64 -18.15
C HIS A 36 6.41 -21.60 -16.68
N ARG A 37 5.52 -21.03 -15.87
CA ARG A 37 5.55 -21.28 -14.42
C ARG A 37 5.37 -22.79 -14.24
N PRO A 38 6.28 -23.51 -13.55
CA PRO A 38 6.11 -24.94 -13.31
C PRO A 38 4.83 -25.18 -12.52
N GLU A 39 4.04 -26.18 -12.92
CA GLU A 39 2.76 -26.51 -12.25
C GLU A 39 2.95 -26.96 -10.79
N THR A 40 4.17 -27.32 -10.41
CA THR A 40 4.56 -27.57 -9.02
C THR A 40 5.87 -26.87 -8.71
N MET A 41 5.79 -25.82 -7.87
CA MET A 41 6.97 -25.22 -7.25
C MET A 41 7.50 -26.19 -6.18
N GLY A 42 8.79 -26.51 -6.23
CA GLY A 42 9.41 -27.57 -5.43
C GLY A 42 9.33 -27.35 -3.91
N TYR A 43 9.05 -28.46 -3.21
CA TYR A 43 8.99 -28.70 -1.76
C TYR A 43 8.16 -27.71 -0.92
N ALA A 44 6.93 -28.13 -0.63
CA ALA A 44 6.11 -27.58 0.44
C ALA A 44 6.84 -27.72 1.79
N ILE A 45 7.25 -26.59 2.35
CA ILE A 45 7.42 -26.47 3.79
C ILE A 45 6.02 -26.17 4.31
N GLU A 46 5.42 -27.12 5.03
CA GLU A 46 4.14 -26.95 5.71
C GLU A 46 4.20 -25.67 6.57
N GLY A 47 3.41 -24.66 6.17
CA GLY A 47 3.31 -23.40 6.92
C GLY A 47 3.32 -22.09 6.11
N VAL A 48 3.18 -22.11 4.78
CA VAL A 48 2.96 -20.87 4.01
C VAL A 48 1.64 -20.97 3.28
N GLU A 49 0.63 -20.25 3.81
CA GLU A 49 -0.61 -19.97 3.11
C GLU A 49 -0.33 -19.23 1.79
N GLU A 50 -1.09 -19.60 0.76
CA GLU A 50 -1.03 -19.06 -0.60
C GLU A 50 -1.06 -17.52 -0.63
N GLU A 51 -0.12 -16.94 -1.39
CA GLU A 51 -0.28 -15.58 -1.93
C GLU A 51 -1.22 -15.63 -3.14
N GLY A 52 -2.52 -15.68 -2.85
CA GLY A 52 -3.56 -15.15 -3.72
C GLY A 52 -3.62 -13.63 -3.55
N GLY A 53 -3.54 -12.91 -4.67
CA GLY A 53 -3.52 -11.44 -4.69
C GLY A 53 -4.67 -10.81 -3.92
N ALA A 54 -4.35 -10.20 -2.79
CA ALA A 54 -5.17 -9.21 -2.15
C ALA A 54 -4.59 -7.84 -2.50
N GLY A 55 -5.39 -7.04 -3.22
CA GLY A 55 -5.13 -5.61 -3.34
C GLY A 55 -4.88 -5.03 -1.95
N ALA A 56 -3.98 -4.04 -1.87
CA ALA A 56 -3.55 -3.38 -0.65
C ALA A 56 -4.71 -3.17 0.34
N ALA A 57 -4.90 -4.17 1.21
CA ALA A 57 -5.64 -3.99 2.44
C ALA A 57 -4.85 -2.94 3.21
N ALA A 58 -5.54 -1.92 3.70
CA ALA A 58 -4.89 -0.92 4.55
C ALA A 58 -4.09 -1.66 5.64
N GLU A 59 -2.77 -1.57 5.57
CA GLU A 59 -1.84 -2.20 6.51
C GLU A 59 -2.24 -1.71 7.90
N LEU A 60 -2.68 -2.64 8.77
CA LEU A 60 -3.18 -2.28 10.09
C LEU A 60 -2.12 -1.44 10.82
N PRO A 61 -2.51 -0.45 11.64
CA PRO A 61 -1.55 0.33 12.42
C PRO A 61 -0.67 -0.57 13.29
N LEU A 62 0.61 -0.22 13.45
CA LEU A 62 1.57 -1.00 14.24
C LEU A 62 1.05 -1.39 15.64
N PRO A 63 0.39 -0.53 16.43
CA PRO A 63 -0.17 -0.95 17.73
C PRO A 63 -1.15 -2.12 17.64
N ASN A 64 -1.92 -2.23 16.55
CA ASN A 64 -2.85 -3.33 16.32
C ASN A 64 -2.12 -4.60 15.88
N LEU A 65 -1.10 -4.47 15.04
CA LEU A 65 -0.24 -5.58 14.64
C LEU A 65 0.54 -6.16 15.84
N LEU A 66 1.00 -5.30 16.76
CA LEU A 66 1.65 -5.69 18.00
C LEU A 66 0.68 -6.37 18.97
N ALA A 67 -0.56 -5.88 19.07
CA ALA A 67 -1.59 -6.50 19.90
C ALA A 67 -2.01 -7.89 19.38
N ALA A 68 -2.01 -8.08 18.06
CA ALA A 68 -2.35 -9.35 17.41
C ALA A 68 -1.13 -10.27 17.18
N GLY A 69 0.08 -9.81 17.51
CA GLY A 69 1.31 -10.50 17.14
C GLY A 69 1.65 -11.69 18.02
N ASP A 70 2.53 -12.55 17.49
CA ASP A 70 2.98 -13.78 18.15
C ASP A 70 4.51 -13.76 18.33
N VAL A 71 4.94 -13.87 19.59
CA VAL A 71 6.36 -13.93 19.99
C VAL A 71 7.07 -15.15 19.40
N LYS A 72 6.41 -16.31 19.32
CA LYS A 72 7.00 -17.55 18.75
C LYS A 72 7.20 -17.41 17.24
N ALA A 73 6.23 -16.81 16.54
CA ALA A 73 6.40 -16.49 15.13
C ALA A 73 7.56 -15.50 14.93
N GLY A 74 7.67 -14.51 15.82
CA GLY A 74 8.80 -13.58 15.86
C GLY A 74 10.15 -14.25 16.02
N GLU A 75 10.25 -15.20 16.95
CA GLU A 75 11.46 -16.00 17.17
C GLU A 75 11.85 -16.81 15.93
N ALA A 76 10.87 -17.44 15.27
CA ALA A 76 11.09 -18.19 14.04
C ALA A 76 11.64 -17.30 12.92
N ILE A 77 11.07 -16.10 12.74
CA ILE A 77 11.55 -15.12 11.76
C ILE A 77 12.95 -14.61 12.15
N PHE A 78 13.21 -14.42 13.44
CA PHE A 78 14.49 -13.97 13.97
C PHE A 78 15.64 -14.96 13.66
N ALA A 79 15.35 -16.22 13.29
CA ALA A 79 16.37 -17.13 12.76
C ALA A 79 17.18 -16.51 11.60
N LYS A 80 16.57 -15.64 10.79
CA LYS A 80 17.24 -14.88 9.71
C LYS A 80 18.29 -13.88 10.24
N CYS A 81 18.13 -13.43 11.49
CA CYS A 81 19.00 -12.45 12.15
C CYS A 81 20.16 -13.11 12.92
N LYS A 82 19.99 -14.36 13.35
CA LYS A 82 20.97 -15.12 14.16
C LYS A 82 22.33 -15.33 13.47
N ALA A 83 22.38 -15.22 12.14
CA ALA A 83 23.63 -15.28 11.39
C ALA A 83 24.57 -14.09 11.69
N CYS A 84 24.01 -12.95 12.08
CA CYS A 84 24.79 -11.73 12.34
C CYS A 84 24.69 -11.25 13.79
N HIS A 85 23.56 -11.49 14.46
CA HIS A 85 23.26 -10.96 15.78
C HIS A 85 23.13 -12.06 16.82
N THR A 86 23.63 -11.78 18.03
CA THR A 86 23.34 -12.56 19.24
C THR A 86 22.17 -11.93 19.99
N ALA A 87 21.43 -12.75 20.75
CA ALA A 87 20.21 -12.34 21.45
C ALA A 87 20.23 -12.68 22.95
N ASP A 88 21.14 -13.56 23.38
CA ASP A 88 21.24 -13.98 24.77
C ASP A 88 21.90 -12.90 25.64
N GLN A 89 21.49 -12.86 26.90
CA GLN A 89 22.03 -11.92 27.87
C GLN A 89 23.54 -12.12 28.04
N GLY A 90 24.31 -11.06 27.77
CA GLY A 90 25.76 -11.07 27.95
C GLY A 90 26.54 -11.80 26.84
N ALA A 91 25.87 -12.29 25.79
CA ALA A 91 26.57 -12.83 24.63
C ALA A 91 27.39 -11.75 23.91
N ALA A 92 28.52 -12.16 23.33
CA ALA A 92 29.39 -11.26 22.58
C ALA A 92 28.70 -10.70 21.32
N ASN A 93 29.18 -9.55 20.85
CA ASN A 93 28.80 -9.05 19.54
C ASN A 93 29.36 -9.96 18.42
N GLY A 94 28.64 -10.02 17.30
CA GLY A 94 29.07 -10.73 16.09
C GLY A 94 29.32 -9.75 14.94
N ILE A 95 28.87 -10.12 13.74
CA ILE A 95 28.82 -9.21 12.59
C ILE A 95 27.95 -7.99 12.92
N GLY A 96 26.87 -8.20 13.66
CA GLY A 96 26.05 -7.17 14.29
C GLY A 96 26.18 -7.16 15.82
N PRO A 97 25.68 -6.11 16.49
CA PRO A 97 25.66 -6.04 17.95
C PRO A 97 24.73 -7.09 18.56
N ASN A 98 24.96 -7.41 19.84
CA ASN A 98 24.01 -8.16 20.65
C ASN A 98 22.69 -7.37 20.83
N LEU A 99 21.56 -8.05 20.68
CA LEU A 99 20.22 -7.48 20.68
C LEU A 99 19.43 -7.71 21.98
N TYR A 100 20.05 -8.30 23.00
CA TYR A 100 19.40 -8.43 24.31
C TYR A 100 19.11 -7.05 24.89
N LYS A 101 17.88 -6.83 25.38
CA LYS A 101 17.41 -5.51 25.85
C LYS A 101 17.60 -4.39 24.82
N VAL A 102 17.33 -4.63 23.53
CA VAL A 102 17.51 -3.58 22.51
C VAL A 102 16.34 -2.61 22.42
N VAL A 103 15.13 -3.04 22.79
CA VAL A 103 13.94 -2.21 22.65
C VAL A 103 13.95 -1.12 23.73
N GLY A 104 13.82 0.13 23.30
CA GLY A 104 13.88 1.34 24.13
C GLY A 104 15.28 1.94 24.33
N GLU A 105 16.34 1.24 23.91
CA GLU A 105 17.71 1.73 24.04
C GLU A 105 18.09 2.71 22.93
N GLY A 106 19.14 3.50 23.14
CA GLY A 106 19.63 4.47 22.16
C GLY A 106 20.07 3.82 20.84
N VAL A 107 19.72 4.45 19.72
CA VAL A 107 20.14 4.00 18.39
C VAL A 107 21.65 4.15 18.24
N ALA A 108 22.32 3.05 17.90
CA ALA A 108 23.78 2.98 17.79
C ALA A 108 24.53 3.38 19.07
N GLU A 109 23.92 3.16 20.23
CA GLU A 109 24.53 3.41 21.54
C GLU A 109 24.91 2.10 22.26
N GLY A 110 25.97 2.17 23.07
CA GLY A 110 26.38 1.06 23.93
C GLY A 110 26.84 -0.20 23.18
N ARG A 111 26.47 -1.38 23.68
CA ARG A 111 26.82 -2.71 23.12
C ARG A 111 28.31 -3.04 23.14
N ALA A 112 28.94 -2.88 24.31
CA ALA A 112 30.31 -3.33 24.56
C ALA A 112 31.33 -2.88 23.48
N GLY A 113 31.21 -1.64 23.01
CA GLY A 113 32.14 -1.04 22.04
C GLY A 113 31.90 -1.46 20.58
N PHE A 114 30.71 -1.94 20.21
CA PHE A 114 30.40 -2.28 18.82
C PHE A 114 30.59 -1.09 17.87
N ALA A 115 31.26 -1.30 16.74
CA ALA A 115 31.61 -0.26 15.78
C ALA A 115 30.47 0.01 14.77
N PHE A 116 29.43 0.72 15.21
CA PHE A 116 28.31 1.14 14.38
C PHE A 116 28.74 1.95 13.14
N SER A 117 27.89 1.96 12.10
CA SER A 117 28.08 2.84 10.94
C SER A 117 27.84 4.30 11.30
N ASP A 118 28.58 5.22 10.69
CA ASP A 118 28.37 6.66 10.86
C ASP A 118 26.95 7.07 10.48
N ALA A 119 26.40 6.48 9.42
CA ALA A 119 25.01 6.66 9.01
C ALA A 119 23.99 6.34 10.11
N LEU A 120 24.25 5.32 10.94
CA LEU A 120 23.31 4.91 11.99
C LEU A 120 23.51 5.76 13.25
N LYS A 121 24.76 6.08 13.61
CA LYS A 121 25.08 7.01 14.70
C LYS A 121 24.43 8.38 14.49
N SER A 122 24.40 8.87 13.25
CA SER A 122 23.79 10.17 12.91
C SER A 122 22.26 10.19 12.99
N LYS A 123 21.58 9.05 13.15
CA LYS A 123 20.11 9.02 13.30
C LYS A 123 19.65 9.50 14.67
N GLY A 124 20.39 9.15 15.72
CA GLY A 124 20.00 9.39 17.10
C GLY A 124 18.65 8.78 17.48
N GLY A 125 18.15 9.14 18.65
CA GLY A 125 16.88 8.64 19.18
C GLY A 125 17.00 7.27 19.82
N THR A 126 15.85 6.62 20.05
CA THR A 126 15.74 5.34 20.73
C THR A 126 15.07 4.30 19.85
N TRP A 127 15.40 3.03 20.03
CA TRP A 127 14.72 1.88 19.41
C TRP A 127 13.35 1.63 20.03
N ASP A 128 12.44 2.57 19.82
CA ASP A 128 11.01 2.36 20.11
C ASP A 128 10.37 1.41 19.06
N PHE A 129 9.12 1.03 19.30
CA PHE A 129 8.41 0.11 18.41
C PHE A 129 8.29 0.63 16.96
N ALA A 130 8.10 1.94 16.77
CA ALA A 130 7.88 2.54 15.45
C ALA A 130 9.17 2.66 14.62
N SER A 131 10.26 3.08 15.27
CA SER A 131 11.59 3.13 14.68
C SER A 131 12.10 1.73 14.34
N LEU A 132 11.84 0.72 15.18
CA LEU A 132 12.14 -0.67 14.87
C LEU A 132 11.32 -1.20 13.69
N ASP A 133 10.02 -0.87 13.60
CA ASP A 133 9.19 -1.24 12.44
C ASP A 133 9.76 -0.66 11.14
N THR A 134 10.12 0.63 11.16
CA THR A 134 10.70 1.31 9.99
C THR A 134 12.06 0.73 9.62
N TRP A 135 12.92 0.46 10.61
CA TRP A 135 14.23 -0.14 10.43
C TRP A 135 14.15 -1.56 9.86
N LEU A 136 13.29 -2.40 10.42
CA LEU A 136 13.12 -3.77 9.97
C LEU A 136 12.47 -3.85 8.58
N LYS A 137 11.68 -2.83 8.18
CA LYS A 137 11.11 -2.76 6.83
C LYS A 137 12.17 -2.52 5.76
N ASP A 138 13.06 -1.57 5.97
CA ASP A 138 14.17 -1.28 5.06
C ASP A 138 15.32 -0.56 5.81
N PRO A 139 16.35 -1.30 6.25
CA PRO A 139 17.49 -0.70 6.97
C PRO A 139 18.26 0.33 6.14
N LYS A 140 18.35 0.12 4.82
CA LYS A 140 19.11 1.00 3.91
C LYS A 140 18.37 2.31 3.69
N ALA A 141 17.05 2.28 3.55
CA ALA A 141 16.23 3.49 3.50
C ALA A 141 16.19 4.21 4.86
N TYR A 142 16.09 3.47 5.96
CA TYR A 142 16.08 4.05 7.29
C TYR A 142 17.38 4.79 7.59
N ALA A 143 18.55 4.19 7.33
CA ALA A 143 19.86 4.83 7.47
C ALA A 143 20.74 4.59 6.22
N PRO A 144 20.69 5.49 5.22
CA PRO A 144 21.52 5.36 4.01
C PRO A 144 23.01 5.30 4.35
N GLY A 145 23.68 4.22 3.96
CA GLY A 145 25.07 3.95 4.32
C GLY A 145 25.23 3.11 5.60
N THR A 146 24.16 2.51 6.12
CA THR A 146 24.26 1.53 7.20
C THR A 146 25.08 0.30 6.79
N LYS A 147 25.82 -0.25 7.75
CA LYS A 147 26.53 -1.54 7.58
C LYS A 147 25.59 -2.75 7.57
N MET A 148 24.35 -2.61 8.02
CA MET A 148 23.37 -3.69 7.99
C MET A 148 22.81 -3.87 6.58
N SER A 149 23.33 -4.86 5.84
CA SER A 149 22.96 -5.14 4.45
C SER A 149 21.68 -5.97 4.28
N PHE A 150 20.90 -6.14 5.35
CA PHE A 150 19.65 -6.89 5.35
C PHE A 150 18.62 -6.26 4.41
N ALA A 151 17.89 -7.09 3.66
CA ALA A 151 16.93 -6.64 2.65
C ALA A 151 15.63 -6.05 3.25
N GLY A 152 15.36 -6.31 4.53
CA GLY A 152 14.13 -5.89 5.20
C GLY A 152 13.04 -6.97 5.22
N LEU A 153 12.00 -6.71 6.00
CA LEU A 153 10.81 -7.54 6.19
C LEU A 153 9.59 -6.78 5.62
N PRO A 154 9.13 -7.11 4.40
CA PRO A 154 8.07 -6.35 3.75
C PRO A 154 6.70 -6.54 4.44
N LYS A 155 6.45 -7.70 5.03
CA LYS A 155 5.18 -8.02 5.71
C LYS A 155 5.12 -7.33 7.08
N ALA A 156 4.10 -6.50 7.28
CA ALA A 156 3.86 -5.75 8.52
C ALA A 156 3.80 -6.63 9.77
N GLN A 157 3.03 -7.72 9.66
CA GLN A 157 2.83 -8.63 10.78
C GLN A 157 4.13 -9.34 11.17
N ASP A 158 4.98 -9.70 10.19
CA ASP A 158 6.29 -10.29 10.46
C ASP A 158 7.19 -9.34 11.26
N ARG A 159 7.18 -8.04 10.91
CA ARG A 159 7.91 -7.02 11.67
C ARG A 159 7.40 -6.91 13.09
N ALA A 160 6.08 -6.80 13.28
CA ALA A 160 5.46 -6.74 14.60
C ALA A 160 5.82 -7.97 15.45
N ASN A 161 5.76 -9.17 14.88
CA ASN A 161 6.15 -10.41 15.55
C ASN A 161 7.62 -10.39 16.01
N VAL A 162 8.55 -9.98 15.14
CA VAL A 162 9.98 -9.85 15.49
C VAL A 162 10.18 -8.79 16.58
N ILE A 163 9.48 -7.67 16.53
CA ILE A 163 9.54 -6.62 17.55
C ILE A 163 9.07 -7.13 18.91
N LEU A 164 7.99 -7.92 18.95
CA LEU A 164 7.52 -8.57 20.18
C LEU A 164 8.57 -9.54 20.75
N TYR A 165 9.20 -10.34 19.88
CA TYR A 165 10.28 -11.22 20.28
C TYR A 165 11.46 -10.43 20.87
N LEU A 166 11.94 -9.38 20.19
CA LEU A 166 13.00 -8.51 20.71
C LEU A 166 12.62 -7.83 22.03
N ASN A 167 11.36 -7.44 22.20
CA ASN A 167 10.87 -6.88 23.47
C ASN A 167 10.90 -7.93 24.59
N SER A 168 10.58 -9.19 24.28
CA SER A 168 10.63 -10.32 25.24
C SER A 168 12.05 -10.69 25.69
N LEU A 169 13.09 -10.29 24.94
CA LEU A 169 14.51 -10.46 25.29
C LEU A 169 14.96 -9.46 26.37
N GLY A 170 14.20 -9.35 27.46
CA GLY A 170 14.53 -8.59 28.66
C GLY A 170 14.13 -7.12 28.66
N SER A 171 13.69 -6.53 27.53
CA SER A 171 13.25 -5.13 27.47
C SER A 171 11.92 -4.94 28.18
N ASN A 172 10.96 -5.84 27.91
CA ASN A 172 9.64 -5.92 28.55
C ASN A 172 8.90 -4.57 28.64
N LEU A 173 9.03 -3.73 27.62
CA LEU A 173 8.35 -2.44 27.58
C LEU A 173 6.85 -2.63 27.36
N PRO A 174 6.00 -1.79 27.97
CA PRO A 174 4.56 -1.85 27.76
C PRO A 174 4.23 -1.59 26.29
N LEU A 175 3.43 -2.48 25.69
CA LEU A 175 2.99 -2.32 24.31
C LEU A 175 2.06 -1.09 24.20
N PRO A 176 2.12 -0.34 23.09
CA PRO A 176 1.18 0.74 22.84
C PRO A 176 -0.24 0.16 22.72
N ALA A 177 -1.22 0.89 23.25
CA ALA A 177 -2.61 0.46 23.14
C ALA A 177 -3.01 0.36 21.66
N PRO A 178 -3.69 -0.73 21.24
CA PRO A 178 -4.21 -0.84 19.90
C PRO A 178 -5.15 0.33 19.63
N VAL A 179 -4.97 0.98 18.48
CA VAL A 179 -5.86 2.08 18.08
C VAL A 179 -7.10 1.50 17.43
N ALA A 180 -8.23 2.19 17.52
CA ALA A 180 -9.42 1.77 16.80
C ALA A 180 -9.12 1.80 15.30
N VAL A 181 -8.98 0.62 14.70
CA VAL A 181 -8.97 0.49 13.24
C VAL A 181 -10.43 0.53 12.83
N PRO A 182 -10.87 1.48 11.99
CA PRO A 182 -12.21 1.42 11.43
C PRO A 182 -12.37 0.04 10.79
N ALA A 183 -13.42 -0.70 11.17
CA ALA A 183 -13.74 -1.97 10.55
C ALA A 183 -13.69 -1.81 9.03
N ALA A 184 -13.19 -2.79 8.29
CA ALA A 184 -13.32 -2.77 6.83
C ALA A 184 -14.81 -2.66 6.47
N GLY A 185 -15.27 -1.45 6.16
CA GLY A 185 -16.70 -1.09 5.99
C GLY A 185 -17.18 0.11 6.81
N ALA A 186 -16.47 0.51 7.86
CA ALA A 186 -16.63 1.81 8.50
C ALA A 186 -15.55 2.73 7.95
N ALA A 187 -15.94 3.70 7.11
CA ALA A 187 -15.03 4.75 6.68
C ALA A 187 -14.40 5.39 7.94
N PRO A 188 -13.09 5.71 7.94
CA PRO A 188 -12.56 6.61 8.96
C PRO A 188 -13.44 7.86 8.91
N ALA A 189 -13.94 8.30 10.07
CA ALA A 189 -14.44 9.65 10.17
C ALA A 189 -13.27 10.53 9.71
N ALA A 190 -13.40 11.06 8.50
CA ALA A 190 -12.44 11.98 7.97
C ALA A 190 -12.19 13.03 9.05
N VAL A 191 -10.94 13.43 9.25
CA VAL A 191 -10.72 14.78 9.75
C VAL A 191 -11.57 15.64 8.83
N ALA A 192 -12.69 16.14 9.34
CA ALA A 192 -13.69 16.80 8.52
C ALA A 192 -12.99 18.02 7.94
N VAL A 193 -12.57 17.91 6.69
CA VAL A 193 -12.22 19.06 5.89
C VAL A 193 -13.52 19.84 5.83
N VAL A 194 -13.60 20.91 6.61
CA VAL A 194 -14.82 21.71 6.71
C VAL A 194 -15.05 22.31 5.32
N GLY A 195 -16.11 21.83 4.66
CA GLY A 195 -16.49 22.33 3.35
C GLY A 195 -17.16 23.70 3.44
N ASP A 196 -16.91 24.54 2.44
CA ASP A 196 -17.59 25.82 2.25
C ASP A 196 -18.66 25.65 1.17
N ALA A 197 -19.94 25.75 1.54
CA ALA A 197 -21.05 25.57 0.61
C ALA A 197 -21.07 26.60 -0.53
N THR A 198 -20.56 27.81 -0.31
CA THR A 198 -20.48 28.85 -1.36
C THR A 198 -19.44 28.47 -2.41
N LYS A 199 -18.27 27.98 -1.98
CA LYS A 199 -17.27 27.43 -2.90
C LYS A 199 -17.76 26.15 -3.56
N GLY A 200 -18.53 25.34 -2.83
CA GLY A 200 -19.15 24.12 -3.30
C GLY A 200 -20.08 24.37 -4.48
N GLU A 201 -20.90 25.43 -4.42
CA GLU A 201 -21.76 25.82 -5.54
C GLU A 201 -20.95 26.13 -6.80
N ALA A 202 -19.83 26.84 -6.65
CA ALA A 202 -18.95 27.16 -7.78
C ALA A 202 -18.33 25.89 -8.40
N VAL A 203 -17.90 24.93 -7.57
CA VAL A 203 -17.38 23.63 -8.07
C VAL A 203 -18.50 22.80 -8.70
N PHE A 204 -19.72 22.84 -8.14
CA PHE A 204 -20.89 22.13 -8.64
C PHE A 204 -21.32 22.59 -10.04
N ALA A 205 -20.85 23.74 -10.54
CA ALA A 205 -21.03 24.13 -11.94
C ALA A 205 -20.60 23.05 -12.94
N LYS A 206 -19.58 22.23 -12.58
CA LYS A 206 -19.15 21.06 -13.38
C LYS A 206 -20.22 19.96 -13.49
N CYS A 207 -21.14 19.89 -12.54
CA CYS A 207 -22.20 18.89 -12.46
C CYS A 207 -23.49 19.34 -13.18
N LYS A 208 -23.69 20.66 -13.30
CA LYS A 208 -24.90 21.27 -13.90
C LYS A 208 -25.13 20.91 -15.37
N ALA A 209 -24.10 20.43 -16.08
CA ALA A 209 -24.23 19.93 -17.45
C ALA A 209 -25.07 18.65 -17.55
N CYS A 210 -25.11 17.84 -16.48
CA CYS A 210 -25.81 16.56 -16.47
C CYS A 210 -26.94 16.49 -15.43
N HIS A 211 -26.84 17.27 -14.35
CA HIS A 211 -27.74 17.20 -13.21
C HIS A 211 -28.46 18.52 -12.95
N THR A 212 -29.75 18.43 -12.66
CA THR A 212 -30.51 19.51 -12.02
C THR A 212 -30.36 19.40 -10.49
N ILE A 213 -30.52 20.52 -9.77
CA ILE A 213 -30.34 20.59 -8.31
C ILE A 213 -31.50 21.28 -7.59
N ASP A 214 -32.41 21.92 -8.32
CA ASP A 214 -33.56 22.60 -7.74
C ASP A 214 -34.70 21.62 -7.43
N GLN A 215 -35.50 21.96 -6.43
CA GLN A 215 -36.65 21.17 -6.02
C GLN A 215 -37.61 20.95 -7.19
N GLY A 216 -37.94 19.69 -7.47
CA GLY A 216 -38.81 19.33 -8.59
C GLY A 216 -38.17 19.49 -9.98
N GLY A 217 -36.86 19.73 -10.07
CA GLY A 217 -36.15 19.77 -11.34
C GLY A 217 -36.19 18.44 -12.09
N ALA A 218 -36.21 18.50 -13.42
CA ALA A 218 -36.30 17.31 -14.26
C ALA A 218 -35.00 16.47 -14.23
N ASN A 219 -35.15 15.16 -14.44
CA ASN A 219 -34.01 14.28 -14.73
C ASN A 219 -33.50 14.52 -16.15
N GLY A 220 -32.20 14.35 -16.37
CA GLY A 220 -31.55 14.47 -17.67
C GLY A 220 -30.55 13.34 -17.91
N ILE A 221 -29.32 13.70 -18.31
CA ILE A 221 -28.21 12.74 -18.41
C ILE A 221 -28.00 12.06 -17.04
N GLY A 222 -28.03 12.85 -15.97
CA GLY A 222 -28.08 12.38 -14.59
C GLY A 222 -29.44 12.65 -13.92
N PRO A 223 -29.70 12.04 -12.74
CA PRO A 223 -30.88 12.34 -11.95
C PRO A 223 -30.82 13.76 -11.36
N ASN A 224 -31.98 14.29 -10.97
CA ASN A 224 -32.06 15.47 -10.10
C ASN A 224 -31.42 15.16 -8.73
N LEU A 225 -30.56 16.08 -8.28
CA LEU A 225 -29.75 15.95 -7.07
C LEU A 225 -30.32 16.75 -5.88
N PHE A 226 -31.49 17.39 -6.01
CA PHE A 226 -32.15 18.02 -4.86
C PHE A 226 -32.41 16.96 -3.78
N ALA A 227 -32.18 17.32 -2.52
CA ALA A 227 -32.29 16.42 -1.36
C ALA A 227 -31.51 15.10 -1.55
N VAL A 228 -30.34 15.12 -2.19
CA VAL A 228 -29.54 13.89 -2.37
C VAL A 228 -28.81 13.45 -1.10
N ALA A 229 -28.38 14.39 -0.25
CA ALA A 229 -27.68 14.06 0.97
C ALA A 229 -28.57 13.27 1.95
N GLY A 230 -28.11 12.09 2.37
CA GLY A 230 -28.82 11.16 3.25
C GLY A 230 -29.80 10.21 2.56
N GLU A 231 -30.08 10.41 1.27
CA GLU A 231 -31.00 9.54 0.51
C GLU A 231 -30.35 8.23 0.07
N LYS A 232 -31.18 7.25 -0.30
CA LYS A 232 -30.68 5.96 -0.79
C LYS A 232 -29.89 6.10 -2.09
N VAL A 233 -28.75 5.42 -2.16
CA VAL A 233 -28.00 5.25 -3.41
C VAL A 233 -28.89 4.51 -4.40
N ALA A 234 -29.07 5.09 -5.60
CA ALA A 234 -29.99 4.59 -6.62
C ALA A 234 -31.45 4.40 -6.13
N GLY A 235 -31.91 5.23 -5.19
CA GLY A 235 -33.31 5.27 -4.74
C GLY A 235 -34.28 5.81 -5.79
N ASP A 236 -35.57 5.89 -5.45
CA ASP A 236 -36.56 6.49 -6.36
C ASP A 236 -36.28 7.99 -6.53
N ARG A 237 -36.14 8.40 -7.78
CA ARG A 237 -35.82 9.76 -8.21
C ARG A 237 -36.72 10.16 -9.37
N GLY A 238 -38.03 9.93 -9.25
CA GLY A 238 -38.97 10.19 -10.34
C GLY A 238 -38.71 9.28 -11.54
N GLY A 239 -38.44 8.01 -11.28
CA GLY A 239 -38.25 6.99 -12.33
C GLY A 239 -36.91 7.04 -13.08
N TYR A 240 -35.88 7.73 -12.58
CA TYR A 240 -34.56 7.71 -13.23
C TYR A 240 -33.97 6.29 -13.30
N ALA A 241 -33.47 5.92 -14.48
CA ALA A 241 -32.93 4.58 -14.75
C ALA A 241 -31.44 4.44 -14.38
N PHE A 242 -31.18 4.22 -13.09
CA PHE A 242 -29.83 3.97 -12.56
C PHE A 242 -29.10 2.79 -13.22
N SER A 243 -27.77 2.79 -13.15
CA SER A 243 -26.94 1.65 -13.55
C SER A 243 -27.13 0.47 -12.60
N ASP A 244 -26.91 -0.75 -13.10
CA ASP A 244 -26.93 -1.95 -12.27
C ASP A 244 -25.84 -1.91 -11.19
N ALA A 245 -24.67 -1.39 -11.54
CA ALA A 245 -23.57 -1.17 -10.60
C ALA A 245 -23.98 -0.33 -9.38
N LEU A 246 -24.71 0.77 -9.59
CA LEU A 246 -25.11 1.67 -8.51
C LEU A 246 -26.27 1.08 -7.68
N LYS A 247 -27.19 0.37 -8.33
CA LYS A 247 -28.26 -0.39 -7.65
C LYS A 247 -27.68 -1.49 -6.74
N THR A 248 -26.67 -2.23 -7.22
CA THR A 248 -26.01 -3.30 -6.45
C THR A 248 -25.17 -2.75 -5.29
N LYS A 249 -24.55 -1.57 -5.46
CA LYS A 249 -23.76 -0.93 -4.39
C LYS A 249 -24.60 -0.66 -3.15
N GLY A 250 -25.84 -0.18 -3.33
CA GLY A 250 -26.75 0.16 -2.24
C GLY A 250 -26.19 1.23 -1.29
N GLY A 251 -26.80 1.34 -0.11
CA GLY A 251 -26.40 2.30 0.93
C GLY A 251 -27.12 3.65 0.84
N VAL A 252 -26.55 4.65 1.52
CA VAL A 252 -27.08 6.02 1.59
C VAL A 252 -26.00 7.04 1.22
N TRP A 253 -26.41 8.19 0.70
CA TRP A 253 -25.52 9.30 0.37
C TRP A 253 -25.15 10.11 1.61
N ASP A 254 -24.45 9.50 2.56
CA ASP A 254 -23.77 10.24 3.63
C ASP A 254 -22.52 10.98 3.11
N ASP A 255 -21.95 11.85 3.93
CA ASP A 255 -20.81 12.70 3.53
C ASP A 255 -19.60 11.88 3.05
N ALA A 256 -19.31 10.75 3.70
CA ALA A 256 -18.20 9.88 3.31
C ALA A 256 -18.46 9.16 1.98
N THR A 257 -19.70 8.73 1.76
CA THR A 257 -20.14 8.08 0.52
C THR A 257 -20.13 9.07 -0.64
N LEU A 258 -20.58 10.31 -0.40
CA LEU A 258 -20.49 11.39 -1.38
C LEU A 258 -19.04 11.76 -1.68
N ASP A 259 -18.15 11.85 -0.70
CA ASP A 259 -16.72 12.10 -0.93
C ASP A 259 -16.09 11.01 -1.81
N ALA A 260 -16.31 9.74 -1.48
CA ALA A 260 -15.76 8.61 -2.23
C ALA A 260 -16.32 8.56 -3.67
N TRP A 261 -17.61 8.86 -3.84
CA TRP A 261 -18.24 8.97 -5.15
C TRP A 261 -17.67 10.11 -5.98
N LEU A 262 -17.52 11.29 -5.38
CA LEU A 262 -16.96 12.46 -6.05
C LEU A 262 -15.47 12.28 -6.37
N LEU A 263 -14.71 11.50 -5.60
CA LEU A 263 -13.31 11.20 -5.89
C LEU A 263 -13.15 10.37 -7.16
N SER A 264 -13.96 9.33 -7.33
CA SER A 264 -13.92 8.49 -8.54
C SER A 264 -15.18 7.63 -8.68
N PRO A 265 -16.18 8.06 -9.46
CA PRO A 265 -17.42 7.30 -9.66
C PRO A 265 -17.18 5.89 -10.21
N ALA A 266 -16.26 5.76 -11.17
CA ALA A 266 -15.91 4.47 -11.78
C ALA A 266 -15.25 3.49 -10.80
N LYS A 267 -14.49 3.98 -9.80
CA LYS A 267 -13.94 3.13 -8.74
C LYS A 267 -14.96 2.83 -7.65
N PHE A 268 -15.81 3.80 -7.32
CA PHE A 268 -16.85 3.63 -6.30
C PHE A 268 -17.88 2.56 -6.70
N ALA A 269 -18.32 2.60 -7.96
CA ALA A 269 -19.23 1.63 -8.57
C ALA A 269 -18.76 1.28 -10.00
N PRO A 270 -17.90 0.26 -10.17
CA PRO A 270 -17.46 -0.21 -11.48
C PRO A 270 -18.64 -0.58 -12.38
N GLY A 271 -18.70 0.00 -13.59
CA GLY A 271 -19.83 -0.14 -14.50
C GLY A 271 -20.95 0.89 -14.31
N THR A 272 -20.71 1.94 -13.52
CA THR A 272 -21.65 3.06 -13.43
C THR A 272 -21.77 3.85 -14.73
N LYS A 273 -22.97 4.39 -15.00
CA LYS A 273 -23.26 5.23 -16.18
C LYS A 273 -22.67 6.64 -16.05
N MET A 274 -22.27 7.08 -14.86
CA MET A 274 -21.66 8.39 -14.66
C MET A 274 -20.20 8.38 -15.14
N THR A 275 -19.93 9.05 -16.27
CA THR A 275 -18.61 9.13 -16.90
C THR A 275 -17.71 10.24 -16.33
N PHE A 276 -18.08 10.81 -15.19
CA PHE A 276 -17.32 11.85 -14.53
C PHE A 276 -15.98 11.32 -14.02
N ALA A 277 -14.89 12.01 -14.34
CA ALA A 277 -13.53 11.58 -13.98
C ALA A 277 -13.26 11.60 -12.48
N GLY A 278 -14.00 12.43 -11.73
CA GLY A 278 -13.79 12.65 -10.30
C GLY A 278 -13.16 14.00 -9.97
N LEU A 279 -13.16 14.35 -8.69
CA LEU A 279 -12.53 15.52 -8.10
C LEU A 279 -11.36 15.06 -7.21
N PRO A 280 -10.10 15.10 -7.69
CA PRO A 280 -8.96 14.61 -6.92
C PRO A 280 -8.68 15.47 -5.68
N ASP A 281 -8.98 16.77 -5.74
CA ASP A 281 -8.81 17.70 -4.63
C ASP A 281 -9.83 17.44 -3.52
N ALA A 282 -9.34 17.18 -2.31
CA ALA A 282 -10.19 16.83 -1.16
C ALA A 282 -11.02 18.01 -0.65
N GLN A 283 -10.52 19.25 -0.74
CA GLN A 283 -11.28 20.43 -0.33
C GLN A 283 -12.44 20.70 -1.29
N GLN A 284 -12.23 20.56 -2.60
CA GLN A 284 -13.30 20.71 -3.59
C GLN A 284 -14.41 19.69 -3.39
N ARG A 285 -14.08 18.45 -3.00
CA ARG A 285 -15.10 17.45 -2.66
C ARG A 285 -15.87 17.84 -1.40
N ALA A 286 -15.15 18.20 -0.32
CA ALA A 286 -15.78 18.66 0.92
C ALA A 286 -16.71 19.86 0.68
N ASP A 287 -16.28 20.83 -0.13
CA ASP A 287 -17.07 22.01 -0.50
C ASP A 287 -18.36 21.60 -1.25
N VAL A 288 -18.27 20.70 -2.25
CA VAL A 288 -19.45 20.18 -2.98
C VAL A 288 -20.39 19.41 -2.06
N VAL A 289 -19.86 18.58 -1.15
CA VAL A 289 -20.67 17.85 -0.15
C VAL A 289 -21.40 18.84 0.76
N ALA A 290 -20.72 19.89 1.23
CA ALA A 290 -21.34 20.95 2.02
C ALA A 290 -22.46 21.64 1.24
N TYR A 291 -22.25 21.96 -0.05
CA TYR A 291 -23.28 22.54 -0.91
C TYR A 291 -24.49 21.62 -1.10
N LEU A 292 -24.28 20.33 -1.39
CA LEU A 292 -25.37 19.35 -1.53
C LEU A 292 -26.18 19.22 -0.22
N ASN A 293 -25.53 19.29 0.94
CA ASN A 293 -26.20 19.29 2.24
C ASN A 293 -27.10 20.51 2.47
N THR A 294 -26.89 21.62 1.75
CA THR A 294 -27.79 22.80 1.80
C THR A 294 -29.05 22.64 0.94
N LYS A 295 -29.08 21.67 0.01
CA LYS A 295 -30.18 21.45 -0.93
C LYS A 295 -31.07 20.32 -0.43
N LYS A 296 -31.96 20.63 0.51
CA LYS A 296 -32.93 19.72 1.12
C LYS A 296 -34.36 20.22 0.96
#